data_AF-A0A120FLC4-F1
#
_entry.id   AF-A0A120FLC4-F1
#
_cell.length_a   1.000
_cell.length_b   1.000
_cell.length_c   1.000
_cell.angle_alpha   90.00
_cell.angle_beta   90.00
_cell.angle_gamma   90.00
#
_symmetry.space_group_name_H-M   'P 1'
#
loop_
_entity.id
_entity.type
_entity.pdbx_description
1 polymer ?
#
loop_
_entity_poly.entity_id
_entity_poly.type
_entity_poly.pdbx_seq_one_letter_code
_entity_poly.pdbx_strand_id
1 'polypeptide(L)' 'MKAFLFAAALAALALGTTASSAADFTPDEIAKLPQDAVAAIKQDCADKWGNNFEMRIYCEDKQYEALQHVIARGEIKPNG' A
#
# COMPACT_ATOMS: atom_id res chain seq x y z
N MET A 1 1.69 -57.52 19.38
CA MET A 1 2.65 -56.42 19.55
C MET A 1 2.21 -55.25 18.68
N LYS A 2 1.99 -54.08 19.32
CA LYS A 2 1.74 -52.72 18.83
C LYS A 2 0.58 -52.47 17.83
N ALA A 3 -0.51 -51.97 18.41
CA ALA A 3 -1.45 -51.06 17.75
C ALA A 3 -0.74 -49.72 17.45
N PHE A 4 -0.96 -49.17 16.26
CA PHE A 4 -0.67 -47.77 15.97
C PHE A 4 -1.98 -47.09 15.55
N LEU A 5 -2.70 -46.64 16.58
CA LEU A 5 -3.61 -45.51 16.49
C LEU A 5 -2.76 -44.26 16.23
N PHE A 6 -2.93 -43.62 15.07
CA PHE A 6 -2.53 -42.23 14.91
C PHE A 6 -3.79 -41.40 14.75
N ALA A 7 -4.02 -40.59 15.78
CA ALA A 7 -5.12 -39.67 15.93
C ALA A 7 -5.11 -38.62 14.82
N ALA A 8 -6.31 -38.19 14.45
CA ALA A 8 -6.56 -37.01 13.66
C ALA A 8 -6.01 -35.75 14.36
N ALA A 9 -5.34 -34.90 13.59
CA ALA A 9 -5.26 -33.47 13.88
C ALA A 9 -5.38 -32.72 12.56
N LEU A 10 -6.46 -31.95 12.44
CA LEU A 10 -6.74 -31.04 11.34
C LEU A 10 -5.59 -30.02 11.22
N ALA A 11 -4.95 -29.95 10.07
CA ALA A 11 -4.25 -28.76 9.63
C ALA A 11 -5.07 -28.16 8.48
N ALA A 12 -6.15 -27.46 8.81
CA ALA A 12 -6.77 -26.55 7.86
C ALA A 12 -5.76 -25.41 7.64
N LEU A 13 -5.06 -25.46 6.51
CA LEU A 13 -4.31 -24.31 5.99
C LEU A 13 -5.33 -23.19 5.77
N ALA A 14 -5.49 -22.33 6.77
CA ALA A 14 -6.07 -21.01 6.55
C ALA A 14 -5.07 -20.25 5.67
N LEU A 15 -5.21 -20.42 4.36
CA LEU A 15 -4.66 -19.49 3.39
C LEU A 15 -5.35 -18.17 3.69
N GLY A 16 -4.71 -17.34 4.50
CA GLY A 16 -5.12 -15.98 4.73
C GLY A 16 -5.06 -15.26 3.39
N THR A 17 -6.21 -15.11 2.75
CA THR A 17 -6.38 -14.16 1.67
C THR A 17 -6.37 -12.78 2.33
N THR A 18 -5.19 -12.19 2.52
CA THR A 18 -5.11 -10.75 2.65
C THR A 18 -5.48 -10.21 1.28
N ALA A 19 -6.76 -9.89 1.11
CA ALA A 19 -7.21 -9.09 -0.01
C ALA A 19 -6.54 -7.72 0.12
N SER A 20 -5.41 -7.53 -0.55
CA SER A 20 -4.82 -6.22 -0.75
C SER A 20 -5.84 -5.36 -1.48
N SER A 21 -6.45 -4.44 -0.75
CA SER A 21 -7.33 -3.42 -1.31
C SER A 21 -6.49 -2.35 -1.99
N ALA A 22 -7.05 -1.64 -2.97
CA ALA A 22 -6.36 -0.66 -3.81
C ALA A 22 -5.78 0.60 -3.10
N ALA A 23 -5.66 0.56 -1.77
CA ALA A 23 -5.15 1.62 -0.89
C ALA A 23 -4.10 1.04 0.06
N ASP A 24 -2.97 0.58 -0.49
CA ASP A 24 -1.92 -0.11 0.28
C ASP A 24 -0.77 0.82 0.75
N PHE A 25 -0.94 2.15 0.70
CA PHE A 25 0.10 3.06 1.21
C PHE A 25 -0.05 3.31 2.71
N THR A 26 0.82 2.68 3.51
CA THR A 26 0.88 2.92 4.95
C THR A 26 1.55 4.27 5.27
N PRO A 27 1.25 4.89 6.43
CA PRO A 27 1.91 6.11 6.86
C PRO A 27 3.45 6.00 6.88
N ASP A 28 3.99 4.83 7.26
CA ASP A 28 5.44 4.58 7.32
C ASP A 28 6.09 4.50 5.94
N GLU A 29 5.35 4.08 4.91
CA GLU A 29 5.82 4.09 3.52
C GLU A 29 5.79 5.49 2.93
N ILE A 30 4.72 6.24 3.20
CA ILE A 30 4.60 7.64 2.77
C ILE A 30 5.71 8.49 3.40
N ALA A 31 6.08 8.22 4.66
CA ALA A 31 7.17 8.93 5.34
C ALA A 31 8.55 8.73 4.69
N LYS A 32 8.73 7.69 3.88
CA LYS A 32 9.99 7.40 3.17
C LYS A 32 10.03 7.99 1.76
N LEU A 33 8.93 8.58 1.29
CA LEU A 33 8.87 9.26 -0.02
C LEU A 33 9.44 10.68 0.07
N PRO A 34 9.81 11.30 -1.06
CA PRO A 34 10.13 12.73 -1.10
C PRO A 34 8.95 13.56 -0.58
N GLN A 35 9.12 14.21 0.58
CA GLN A 35 8.00 14.85 1.28
C GLN A 35 7.46 16.10 0.56
N ASP A 36 8.30 16.75 -0.25
CA ASP A 36 7.89 17.82 -1.17
C ASP A 36 6.93 17.29 -2.25
N ALA A 37 7.23 16.13 -2.83
CA ALA A 37 6.34 15.47 -3.78
C ALA A 37 5.05 14.99 -3.10
N VAL A 38 5.12 14.45 -1.89
CA VAL A 38 3.93 14.08 -1.10
C VAL A 38 3.03 15.29 -0.85
N ALA A 39 3.60 16.44 -0.48
CA ALA A 39 2.83 17.66 -0.28
C ALA A 39 2.17 18.15 -1.58
N ALA A 40 2.91 18.12 -2.71
CA ALA A 40 2.38 18.50 -4.02
C ALA A 40 1.24 17.57 -4.47
N ILE A 41 1.38 16.26 -4.26
CA ILE A 41 0.33 15.26 -4.55
C ILE A 41 -0.93 15.55 -3.74
N LYS A 42 -0.80 15.77 -2.42
CA LYS A 42 -1.95 16.08 -1.55
C LYS A 42 -2.67 17.34 -1.98
N GLN A 43 -1.91 18.37 -2.38
CA GLN A 43 -2.46 19.62 -2.87
C GLN A 43 -3.22 19.42 -4.19
N ASP A 44 -2.61 18.75 -5.18
CA ASP A 44 -3.26 18.45 -6.47
C ASP A 44 -4.56 17.65 -6.31
N CYS A 45 -4.53 16.61 -5.48
CA CYS A 45 -5.71 15.80 -5.21
C CYS A 45 -6.81 16.58 -4.48
N ALA A 46 -6.43 17.49 -3.57
CA ALA A 46 -7.38 18.38 -2.89
C ALA A 46 -7.97 19.42 -3.85
N ASP A 47 -7.17 19.99 -4.75
CA ASP A 47 -7.63 20.98 -5.73
C ASP A 47 -8.59 20.33 -6.75
N LYS A 48 -8.33 19.07 -7.13
CA LYS A 48 -9.15 18.32 -8.08
C LYS A 48 -10.49 17.86 -7.50
N TRP A 49 -10.50 17.39 -6.26
CA TRP A 49 -11.66 16.68 -5.69
C TRP A 49 -12.32 17.42 -4.51
N GLY A 50 -11.71 18.49 -4.01
CA GLY A 50 -12.22 19.27 -2.88
C GLY A 50 -12.40 18.41 -1.63
N ASN A 51 -13.63 18.40 -1.07
CA ASN A 51 -13.97 17.61 0.11
C ASN A 51 -14.49 16.19 -0.23
N ASN A 52 -14.39 15.74 -1.48
CA ASN A 52 -14.64 14.34 -1.81
C ASN A 52 -13.44 13.49 -1.36
N PHE A 53 -13.41 13.13 -0.08
CA PHE A 53 -12.28 12.44 0.55
C PHE A 53 -12.03 11.04 -0.01
N GLU A 54 -13.08 10.34 -0.46
CA GLU A 54 -12.92 9.04 -1.12
C GLU A 54 -12.11 9.18 -2.41
N MET A 55 -12.44 10.19 -3.22
CA MET A 55 -11.69 10.48 -4.45
C MET A 55 -10.29 11.04 -4.17
N ARG A 56 -10.10 11.72 -3.04
CA ARG A 56 -8.76 12.15 -2.62
C ARG A 56 -7.87 10.98 -2.27
N ILE A 57 -8.35 10.02 -1.47
CA ILE A 57 -7.58 8.80 -1.15
C ILE A 57 -7.20 8.08 -2.43
N TYR A 58 -8.18 7.83 -3.32
CA TYR A 58 -7.92 7.19 -4.60
C TYR A 58 -6.86 7.94 -5.44
N CYS A 59 -6.95 9.26 -5.49
CA CYS A 59 -5.98 10.10 -6.20
C CYS A 59 -4.58 10.01 -5.58
N GLU A 60 -4.49 10.16 -4.26
CA GLU A 60 -3.22 10.11 -3.53
C GLU A 60 -2.54 8.75 -3.70
N ASP A 61 -3.28 7.64 -3.58
CA ASP A 61 -2.75 6.28 -3.78
C ASP A 61 -2.17 6.09 -5.18
N LYS A 62 -2.88 6.55 -6.22
CA LYS A 62 -2.38 6.49 -7.61
C LYS A 62 -1.16 7.34 -7.85
N GLN A 63 -1.08 8.49 -7.20
CA GLN A 63 0.07 9.37 -7.34
C GLN A 63 1.28 8.85 -6.57
N TYR A 64 1.11 8.23 -5.39
CA TYR A 64 2.20 7.59 -4.66
C TYR A 64 2.75 6.38 -5.42
N GLU A 65 1.88 5.56 -6.03
CA GLU A 65 2.26 4.45 -6.92
C GLU A 65 3.12 4.97 -8.10
N ALA A 66 2.64 6.02 -8.78
CA ALA A 66 3.38 6.64 -9.87
C ALA A 66 4.72 7.23 -9.41
N LEU A 67 4.76 7.90 -8.24
CA LEU A 67 5.98 8.47 -7.68
C LEU A 67 7.03 7.39 -7.41
N GLN A 68 6.64 6.24 -6.86
CA GLN A 68 7.56 5.11 -6.68
C GLN A 68 8.16 4.65 -8.01
N HIS A 69 7.35 4.57 -9.08
CA HIS A 69 7.87 4.23 -10.40
C HIS A 69 8.85 5.28 -10.94
N VAL A 70 8.55 6.57 -10.77
CA VAL A 70 9.44 7.66 -11.19
C VAL A 70 10.78 7.61 -10.42
N ILE A 71 10.73 7.34 -9.12
CA ILE A 71 11.93 7.11 -8.29
C ILE A 71 12.72 5.91 -8.81
N ALA A 72 12.05 4.79 -9.11
CA ALA A 72 12.70 3.58 -9.64
C ALA A 72 13.37 3.81 -11.00
N ARG A 73 12.86 4.74 -11.82
CA ARG A 73 13.51 5.18 -13.07
C ARG A 73 14.71 6.12 -12.85
N GLY A 74 14.93 6.60 -11.62
CA GLY A 74 16.03 7.50 -11.27
C GLY A 74 15.80 8.97 -11.63
N GLU A 75 14.56 9.35 -11.93
CA GLU A 75 14.19 10.74 -12.28
C GLU A 75 14.11 11.65 -11.04
N ILE A 76 13.78 11.08 -9.89
CA ILE A 76 13.64 11.78 -8.61
C ILE A 76 14.44 11.03 -7.56
N LYS A 77 15.18 11.75 -6.70
CA LYS A 77 15.87 11.15 -5.56
C LYS A 77 14.85 10.88 -4.44
N PRO A 78 14.83 9.67 -3.85
CA PRO A 78 13.85 9.28 -2.83
C PRO A 78 13.94 10.08 -1.53
N ASN A 79 15.08 10.73 -1.29
CA ASN A 79 15.27 11.67 -0.18
C ASN A 79 16.01 12.90 -0.75
N GLY A 80 15.44 14.08 -0.52
CA GLY A 80 16.17 15.34 -0.64
C GLY A 80 17.29 15.42 0.39
#